data_AF-A0A2R3N1T5-F1
#
_entry.id   AF-A0A2R3N1T5-F1
#
_cell.length_a   1.000
_cell.length_b   1.000
_cell.length_c   1.000
_cell.angle_alpha   90.00
_cell.angle_beta   90.00
_cell.angle_gamma   90.00
#
_symmetry.space_group_name_H-M   'P 1'
#
loop_
_entity.id
_entity.type
_entity.pdbx_description
1 polymer ?
#
loop_
_entity_poly.entity_id
_entity_poly.type
_entity_poly.pdbx_seq_one_letter_code
_entity_poly.pdbx_strand_id
1 'polypeptide(L)'
;MKKLQKHIVICLVFILTLSFIQPADATGYSNFTTKKSYSSFADVPENSWFYSSVKAAYELGLMKGNSATVFNPNGNLSVAEAVTLAVRLYQTYNEYTPTEPAPTGPWYQSYIDFAVSFGILNGSYFSDYNAPINRTDFASIYSGILSASDEVINPNITLLNIPDVDSGTFEADSILQMYSYGIMTGDDAMRFYPQSNITRAEVAAIASRMAVPSLRKKLTPVNNTIAEKHVNRNYEWFVDQNQSGPYSYENCGPSVTSMILKWFSEANNVSAETLRSWIRPNGGWWFTDDIESVMDSYQVPYDRKNFDAISQLVESLNKDRIILVCLDGYYLSDDYTSVGSGHFVIIKGYVNQNGVISFETYNPDSRKDYYYPADKVFKACQEWWPYYYEIGY
;
A
#
# COMPACT_ATOMS: atom_id res chain seq x y z
N MET A 1 34.57 -6.73 62.81
CA MET A 1 35.69 -5.77 62.79
C MET A 1 36.12 -5.54 61.35
N LYS A 2 35.97 -4.30 60.86
CA LYS A 2 36.65 -3.64 59.70
C LYS A 2 36.46 -4.28 58.30
N LYS A 3 36.21 -3.57 57.21
CA LYS A 3 36.00 -2.15 56.84
C LYS A 3 35.51 -2.20 55.36
N LEU A 4 34.50 -1.41 54.96
CA LEU A 4 34.63 -0.14 54.20
C LEU A 4 35.12 -0.39 52.73
N GLN A 5 34.50 0.10 51.64
CA GLN A 5 34.08 1.48 51.41
C GLN A 5 33.46 1.63 49.99
N LYS A 6 32.28 2.31 49.89
CA LYS A 6 31.78 3.30 48.87
C LYS A 6 31.89 2.91 47.37
N HIS A 7 30.90 3.15 46.51
CA HIS A 7 30.57 4.44 45.87
C HIS A 7 29.06 4.48 45.49
N ILE A 8 28.27 5.44 46.00
CA ILE A 8 27.74 6.65 45.28
C ILE A 8 26.62 6.28 44.28
N VAL A 9 25.35 6.31 44.69
CA VAL A 9 24.38 7.44 44.62
C VAL A 9 23.99 7.80 43.19
N ILE A 10 22.70 7.65 42.83
CA ILE A 10 21.85 8.69 42.21
C ILE A 10 20.37 8.31 42.42
N CYS A 11 19.74 9.13 43.27
CA CYS A 11 18.35 9.60 43.31
C CYS A 11 17.26 8.82 42.55
N LEU A 12 16.47 8.05 43.31
CA LEU A 12 15.05 7.84 43.04
C LEU A 12 14.30 9.15 43.35
N VAL A 13 14.08 9.98 42.33
CA VAL A 13 12.98 10.96 42.33
C VAL A 13 11.97 10.45 41.32
N PHE A 14 11.00 9.67 41.80
CA PHE A 14 9.74 9.48 41.07
C PHE A 14 9.03 10.82 41.10
N ILE A 15 9.27 11.65 40.09
CA ILE A 15 8.35 12.72 39.73
C ILE A 15 7.12 12.01 39.17
N LEU A 16 6.16 11.76 40.04
CA LEU A 16 4.76 11.59 39.70
C LEU A 16 4.29 12.95 39.13
N THR A 17 4.64 13.25 37.88
CA THR A 17 3.82 14.19 37.11
C THR A 17 2.55 13.44 36.82
N LEU A 18 1.50 13.79 37.56
CA LEU A 18 0.13 13.58 37.10
C LEU A 18 0.11 14.08 35.65
N SER A 19 0.08 13.14 34.70
CA SER A 19 -0.35 13.45 33.35
C SER A 19 -1.76 13.98 33.54
N PHE A 20 -1.91 15.29 33.36
CA PHE A 20 -3.21 15.89 33.18
C PHE A 20 -3.94 15.04 32.15
N ILE A 21 -5.01 14.38 32.57
CA ILE A 21 -6.06 13.95 31.67
C ILE A 21 -6.52 15.27 31.04
N GLN A 22 -6.00 15.60 29.87
CA GLN A 22 -6.56 16.64 29.02
C GLN A 22 -7.92 16.10 28.58
N PRO A 23 -9.04 16.66 29.07
CA PRO A 23 -10.34 16.23 28.61
C PRO A 23 -10.62 16.89 27.26
N ALA A 24 -10.89 16.06 26.26
CA ALA A 24 -11.77 16.35 25.12
C ALA A 24 -11.62 17.71 24.41
N ASP A 25 -10.43 18.03 23.87
CA ASP A 25 -10.30 18.82 22.61
C ASP A 25 -8.91 18.66 21.95
N ALA A 26 -8.27 17.50 22.12
CA ALA A 26 -6.84 17.28 21.82
C ALA A 26 -6.46 17.29 20.32
N THR A 27 -7.41 17.53 19.41
CA THR A 27 -7.22 17.44 17.96
C THR A 27 -7.39 18.77 17.22
N GLY A 28 -7.76 19.86 17.92
CA GLY A 28 -7.82 21.21 17.33
C GLY A 28 -8.96 21.43 16.33
N TYR A 29 -9.93 20.52 16.20
CA TYR A 29 -11.04 20.67 15.25
C TYR A 29 -11.98 21.83 15.58
N SER A 30 -12.12 22.18 16.87
CA SER A 30 -12.93 23.32 17.32
C SER A 30 -12.38 24.67 16.83
N ASN A 31 -11.11 24.72 16.40
CA ASN A 31 -10.47 25.92 15.84
C ASN A 31 -10.97 26.26 14.42
N PHE A 32 -11.60 25.31 13.72
CA PHE A 32 -12.18 25.52 12.39
C PHE A 32 -13.54 26.20 12.51
N THR A 33 -13.51 27.53 12.64
CA THR A 33 -14.70 28.39 12.68
C THR A 33 -14.96 29.06 11.34
N THR A 34 -16.22 29.42 11.08
CA THR A 34 -16.62 30.16 9.88
C THR A 34 -15.99 31.56 9.89
N LYS A 35 -15.13 31.83 8.90
CA LYS A 35 -14.43 33.12 8.71
C LYS A 35 -15.06 33.99 7.62
N LYS A 36 -15.84 33.40 6.70
CA LYS A 36 -16.42 34.07 5.54
C LYS A 36 -17.87 33.63 5.31
N SER A 37 -18.64 34.46 4.61
CA SER A 37 -19.95 34.09 4.08
C SER A 37 -19.84 33.73 2.61
N TYR A 38 -20.35 32.56 2.22
CA TYR A 38 -20.28 32.10 0.82
C TYR A 38 -21.24 32.90 -0.08
N SER A 39 -20.70 33.52 -1.13
CA SER A 39 -21.46 34.35 -2.08
C SER A 39 -21.76 33.67 -3.43
N SER A 40 -21.60 32.34 -3.51
CA SER A 40 -21.67 31.51 -4.73
C SER A 40 -20.56 31.76 -5.76
N PHE A 41 -20.19 30.70 -6.49
CA PHE A 41 -19.35 30.77 -7.68
C PHE A 41 -20.15 30.27 -8.89
N ALA A 42 -20.02 30.94 -10.04
CA ALA A 42 -20.80 30.65 -11.25
C ALA A 42 -20.54 29.25 -11.82
N ASP A 43 -19.33 28.72 -11.59
CA ASP A 43 -18.89 27.39 -12.00
C ASP A 43 -19.02 26.33 -10.89
N VAL A 44 -19.76 26.65 -9.82
CA VAL A 44 -20.07 25.71 -8.73
C VAL A 44 -21.58 25.61 -8.52
N PRO A 45 -22.31 24.93 -9.45
CA PRO A 45 -23.74 24.68 -9.32
C PRO A 45 -24.10 23.92 -8.03
N GLU A 46 -25.28 24.19 -7.45
CA GLU A 46 -25.72 23.56 -6.19
C GLU A 46 -25.88 22.03 -6.27
N ASN A 47 -26.14 21.51 -7.47
CA ASN A 47 -26.29 20.07 -7.72
C ASN A 47 -24.96 19.34 -8.01
N SER A 48 -23.84 20.05 -8.04
CA SER A 48 -22.51 19.43 -8.21
C SER A 48 -22.09 18.70 -6.94
N TRP A 49 -21.44 17.54 -7.09
CA TRP A 49 -20.98 16.72 -5.96
C TRP A 49 -20.04 17.47 -5.00
N PHE A 50 -19.31 18.46 -5.51
CA PHE A 50 -18.36 19.29 -4.75
C PHE A 50 -18.96 20.56 -4.16
N TYR A 51 -20.24 20.88 -4.40
CA TYR A 51 -20.84 22.17 -3.98
C TYR A 51 -20.67 22.43 -2.47
N SER A 52 -21.10 21.47 -1.64
CA SER A 52 -21.04 21.58 -0.18
C SER A 52 -19.61 21.67 0.34
N SER A 53 -18.68 20.94 -0.28
CA SER A 53 -17.26 20.97 0.04
C SER A 53 -16.60 22.30 -0.33
N VAL A 54 -16.89 22.84 -1.51
CA VAL A 54 -16.39 24.17 -1.91
C VAL A 54 -16.92 25.25 -0.98
N LYS A 55 -18.22 25.20 -0.66
CA LYS A 55 -18.84 26.12 0.31
C LYS A 55 -18.13 26.05 1.66
N ALA A 56 -17.96 24.85 2.22
CA ALA A 56 -17.31 24.67 3.52
C ALA A 56 -15.85 25.14 3.51
N ALA A 57 -15.04 24.72 2.53
CA ALA A 57 -13.64 25.14 2.42
C ALA A 57 -13.49 26.66 2.24
N TYR A 58 -14.44 27.31 1.55
CA TYR A 58 -14.46 28.77 1.41
C TYR A 58 -14.84 29.47 2.73
N GLU A 59 -15.91 29.03 3.40
CA GLU A 59 -16.42 29.61 4.64
C GLU A 59 -15.40 29.49 5.78
N LEU A 60 -14.65 28.39 5.84
CA LEU A 60 -13.54 28.16 6.78
C LEU A 60 -12.27 28.95 6.42
N GLY A 61 -12.24 29.59 5.25
CA GLY A 61 -11.09 30.36 4.77
C GLY A 61 -9.90 29.50 4.32
N LEU A 62 -10.11 28.21 4.06
CA LEU A 62 -9.08 27.28 3.60
C LEU A 62 -8.79 27.47 2.11
N MET A 63 -9.84 27.67 1.31
CA MET A 63 -9.73 27.88 -0.14
C MET A 63 -10.41 29.20 -0.58
N LYS A 64 -9.98 29.72 -1.73
CA LYS A 64 -10.57 30.88 -2.40
C LYS A 64 -10.75 30.59 -3.89
N GLY A 65 -11.66 31.31 -4.53
CA GLY A 65 -11.80 31.28 -5.99
C GLY A 65 -10.62 31.95 -6.70
N ASN A 66 -10.49 31.66 -7.99
CA ASN A 66 -9.54 32.34 -8.89
C ASN A 66 -9.96 33.80 -9.12
N SER A 67 -11.26 34.09 -8.99
CA SER A 67 -11.82 35.43 -8.95
C SER A 67 -12.95 35.48 -7.91
N ALA A 68 -13.63 36.63 -7.81
CA ALA A 68 -14.82 36.77 -6.99
C ALA A 68 -16.00 35.86 -7.43
N THR A 69 -16.03 35.40 -8.69
CA THR A 69 -17.16 34.66 -9.26
C THR A 69 -16.79 33.30 -9.83
N VAL A 70 -15.50 32.92 -9.87
CA VAL A 70 -15.01 31.69 -10.49
C VAL A 70 -14.13 30.92 -9.50
N PHE A 71 -14.47 29.66 -9.24
CA PHE A 71 -13.69 28.77 -8.38
C PHE A 71 -12.65 27.93 -9.13
N ASN A 72 -12.94 27.58 -10.39
CA ASN A 72 -12.22 26.64 -11.24
C ASN A 72 -12.14 25.21 -10.66
N PRO A 73 -13.26 24.50 -10.48
CA PRO A 73 -13.29 23.19 -9.80
C PRO A 73 -12.46 22.11 -10.51
N ASN A 74 -12.38 22.16 -11.85
CA ASN A 74 -11.68 21.18 -12.67
C ASN A 74 -10.19 21.53 -12.89
N GLY A 75 -9.74 22.68 -12.41
CA GLY A 75 -8.33 23.06 -12.47
C GLY A 75 -7.49 22.19 -11.54
N ASN A 76 -6.28 21.85 -11.96
CA ASN A 76 -5.32 21.18 -11.09
C ASN A 76 -4.76 22.13 -10.04
N LEU A 77 -4.47 21.59 -8.87
CA LEU A 77 -3.75 22.31 -7.81
C LEU A 77 -2.24 22.24 -8.05
N SER A 78 -1.51 23.33 -7.87
CA SER A 78 -0.04 23.29 -7.87
C SER A 78 0.52 22.76 -6.54
N VAL A 79 1.78 22.32 -6.55
CA VAL A 79 2.50 21.94 -5.31
C VAL A 79 2.50 23.10 -4.30
N ALA A 80 2.77 24.34 -4.75
CA ALA A 80 2.76 25.54 -3.91
C ALA A 80 1.42 25.76 -3.22
N GLU A 81 0.32 25.61 -3.97
CA GLU A 81 -1.03 25.72 -3.43
C GLU A 81 -1.35 24.58 -2.45
N ALA A 82 -0.90 23.36 -2.74
CA ALA A 82 -1.07 22.20 -1.86
C ALA A 82 -0.35 22.40 -0.51
N VAL A 83 0.92 22.82 -0.53
CA VAL A 83 1.70 23.08 0.69
C VAL A 83 1.11 24.25 1.46
N THR A 84 0.69 25.32 0.78
CA THR A 84 0.05 26.47 1.45
C THR A 84 -1.21 26.06 2.20
N LEU A 85 -2.05 25.21 1.59
CA LEU A 85 -3.26 24.71 2.24
C LEU A 85 -2.94 23.76 3.40
N ALA A 86 -1.96 22.87 3.26
CA ALA A 86 -1.49 22.00 4.35
C ALA A 86 -1.00 22.83 5.55
N VAL A 87 -0.22 23.89 5.30
CA VAL A 87 0.24 24.82 6.35
C VAL A 87 -0.94 25.53 7.01
N ARG A 88 -1.94 25.99 6.25
CA ARG A 88 -3.13 26.62 6.85
C ARG A 88 -3.95 25.68 7.73
N LEU A 89 -4.09 24.42 7.30
CA LEU A 89 -4.73 23.37 8.10
C LEU A 89 -3.93 23.15 9.40
N TYR A 90 -2.62 22.90 9.28
CA TYR A 90 -1.71 22.71 10.42
C TYR A 90 -1.71 23.88 11.40
N GLN A 91 -1.66 25.11 10.90
CA GLN A 91 -1.71 26.31 11.71
C GLN A 91 -3.05 26.45 12.43
N THR A 92 -4.17 26.07 11.79
CA THR A 92 -5.48 26.10 12.44
C THR A 92 -5.61 25.02 13.51
N TYR A 93 -5.13 23.79 13.26
CA TYR A 93 -5.11 22.73 14.28
C TYR A 93 -4.35 23.16 15.55
N ASN A 94 -3.23 23.85 15.37
CA ASN A 94 -2.28 24.16 16.45
C ASN A 94 -2.32 25.62 16.91
N GLU A 95 -3.35 26.37 16.51
CA GLU A 95 -3.55 27.79 16.86
C GLU A 95 -2.34 28.70 16.53
N TYR A 96 -1.57 28.36 15.50
CA TYR A 96 -0.53 29.24 14.98
C TYR A 96 -1.13 30.39 14.18
N THR A 97 -0.59 31.59 14.37
CA THR A 97 -0.96 32.74 13.54
C THR A 97 -0.57 32.48 12.09
N PRO A 98 -1.49 32.65 11.12
CA PRO A 98 -1.16 32.53 9.71
C PRO A 98 -0.04 33.49 9.31
N THR A 99 1.02 32.94 8.71
CA THR A 99 2.12 33.73 8.18
C THR A 99 1.77 34.15 6.76
N GLU A 100 1.56 35.44 6.52
CA GLU A 100 1.47 35.97 5.17
C GLU A 100 2.88 36.26 4.63
N PRO A 101 3.18 35.91 3.37
CA PRO A 101 4.50 36.11 2.79
C PRO A 101 4.85 37.60 2.64
N ALA A 102 6.14 37.90 2.76
CA ALA A 102 6.66 39.21 2.39
C ALA A 102 6.55 39.42 0.86
N PRO A 103 6.30 40.64 0.36
CA PRO A 103 6.07 40.92 -1.08
C PRO A 103 7.27 40.67 -2.01
N THR A 104 8.46 40.37 -1.48
CA THR A 104 9.73 40.39 -2.22
C THR A 104 10.16 39.03 -2.79
N GLY A 105 9.37 37.98 -2.61
CA GLY A 105 9.66 36.63 -3.11
C GLY A 105 8.45 35.96 -3.76
N PRO A 106 8.59 34.69 -4.21
CA PRO A 106 7.44 33.91 -4.63
C PRO A 106 6.38 33.91 -3.53
N TRP A 107 5.11 34.08 -3.90
CA TRP A 107 4.00 34.21 -2.95
C TRP A 107 3.86 32.99 -2.02
N TYR A 108 4.44 31.85 -2.35
CA TYR A 108 4.37 30.63 -1.55
C TYR A 108 5.58 30.44 -0.61
N GLN A 109 6.65 31.23 -0.75
CA GLN A 109 7.95 30.92 -0.13
C GLN A 109 7.87 30.76 1.39
N SER A 110 7.17 31.66 2.09
CA SER A 110 7.03 31.58 3.55
C SER A 110 6.26 30.34 4.01
N TYR A 111 5.35 29.80 3.19
CA TYR A 111 4.65 28.56 3.50
C TYR A 111 5.56 27.35 3.29
N ILE A 112 6.42 27.36 2.27
CA ILE A 112 7.43 26.32 2.09
C ILE A 112 8.42 26.33 3.27
N ASP A 113 8.93 27.49 3.65
CA ASP A 113 9.86 27.64 4.78
C ASP A 113 9.22 27.17 6.09
N PHE A 114 7.93 27.48 6.29
CA PHE A 114 7.17 26.97 7.43
C PHE A 114 7.04 25.45 7.36
N ALA A 115 6.59 24.90 6.24
CA ALA A 115 6.41 23.46 6.08
C ALA A 115 7.71 22.68 6.33
N VAL A 116 8.85 23.21 5.88
CA VAL A 116 10.17 22.64 6.14
C VAL A 116 10.57 22.73 7.61
N SER A 117 10.39 23.89 8.25
CA SER A 117 10.79 24.09 9.65
C SER A 117 9.96 23.28 10.65
N PHE A 118 8.71 22.94 10.30
CA PHE A 118 7.83 22.08 11.09
C PHE A 118 7.83 20.61 10.65
N GLY A 119 8.67 20.23 9.67
CA GLY A 119 8.79 18.84 9.22
C GLY A 119 7.59 18.31 8.42
N ILE A 120 6.70 19.19 7.97
CA ILE A 120 5.57 18.86 7.08
C ILE A 120 6.09 18.50 5.68
N LEU A 121 7.18 19.14 5.26
CA LEU A 121 7.78 18.96 3.95
C LEU A 121 9.30 18.82 4.06
N ASN A 122 9.89 17.93 3.27
CA ASN A 122 11.32 17.96 3.02
C ASN A 122 11.64 19.01 1.93
N GLY A 123 12.50 19.98 2.24
CA GLY A 123 12.76 21.14 1.37
C GLY A 123 13.32 20.81 -0.02
N SER A 124 13.89 19.62 -0.21
CA SER A 124 14.40 19.15 -1.52
C SER A 124 13.44 18.22 -2.26
N TYR A 125 12.25 18.00 -1.70
CA TYR A 125 11.33 16.98 -2.20
C TYR A 125 10.74 17.33 -3.57
N PHE A 126 10.42 18.60 -3.80
CA PHE A 126 9.94 19.10 -5.10
C PHE A 126 10.98 20.00 -5.77
N SER A 127 11.14 19.83 -7.08
CA SER A 127 12.00 20.66 -7.93
C SER A 127 11.27 21.87 -8.54
N ASP A 128 9.95 21.78 -8.74
CA ASP A 128 9.10 22.88 -9.22
C ASP A 128 7.80 22.98 -8.42
N TYR A 129 7.68 24.05 -7.63
CA TYR A 129 6.50 24.32 -6.81
C TYR A 129 5.28 24.82 -7.62
N ASN A 130 5.45 25.22 -8.88
CA ASN A 130 4.34 25.67 -9.72
C ASN A 130 3.72 24.52 -10.55
N ALA A 131 4.38 23.37 -10.61
CA ALA A 131 3.85 22.19 -11.29
C ALA A 131 2.56 21.67 -10.60
N PRO A 132 1.65 21.03 -11.35
CA PRO A 132 0.54 20.28 -10.77
C PRO A 132 1.04 19.20 -9.80
N ILE A 133 0.37 19.06 -8.65
CA ILE A 133 0.67 17.98 -7.70
C ILE A 133 -0.13 16.71 -8.05
N ASN A 134 0.53 15.55 -7.99
CA ASN A 134 -0.14 14.26 -8.09
C ASN A 134 -0.80 13.87 -6.76
N ARG A 135 -1.66 12.86 -6.80
CA ARG A 135 -2.46 12.44 -5.64
C ARG A 135 -1.64 11.77 -4.55
N THR A 136 -0.60 11.01 -4.89
CA THR A 136 0.30 10.39 -3.91
C THR A 136 1.07 11.43 -3.09
N ASP A 137 1.70 12.39 -3.77
CA ASP A 137 2.45 13.46 -3.12
C ASP A 137 1.52 14.33 -2.25
N PHE A 138 0.31 14.60 -2.74
CA PHE A 138 -0.73 15.26 -1.94
C PHE A 138 -1.09 14.44 -0.70
N ALA A 139 -1.34 13.13 -0.83
CA ALA A 139 -1.67 12.29 0.32
C ALA A 139 -0.55 12.25 1.36
N SER A 140 0.72 12.18 0.93
CA SER A 140 1.89 12.16 1.83
C SER A 140 2.03 13.45 2.66
N ILE A 141 1.86 14.62 2.04
CA ILE A 141 1.91 15.90 2.78
C ILE A 141 0.77 15.98 3.82
N TYR A 142 -0.42 15.55 3.43
CA TYR A 142 -1.63 15.74 4.23
C TYR A 142 -1.80 14.66 5.30
N SER A 143 -1.24 13.46 5.10
CA SER A 143 -1.15 12.43 6.14
C SER A 143 -0.27 12.91 7.30
N GLY A 144 0.85 13.56 6.99
CA GLY A 144 1.82 14.07 7.96
C GLY A 144 1.31 15.19 8.88
N ILE A 145 0.19 15.84 8.57
CA ILE A 145 -0.41 16.89 9.42
C ILE A 145 -1.58 16.41 10.27
N LEU A 146 -1.96 15.12 10.17
CA LEU A 146 -3.01 14.52 10.98
C LEU A 146 -2.50 14.12 12.36
N SER A 147 -3.38 14.14 13.36
CA SER A 147 -3.02 13.72 14.71
C SER A 147 -3.07 12.21 14.84
N ALA A 148 -2.11 11.61 15.55
CA ALA A 148 -2.18 10.20 15.94
C ALA A 148 -3.37 9.88 16.86
N SER A 149 -3.99 10.89 17.47
CA SER A 149 -5.23 10.74 18.26
C SER A 149 -6.52 10.82 17.43
N ASP A 150 -6.42 11.02 16.12
CA ASP A 150 -7.59 11.07 15.25
C ASP A 150 -8.31 9.72 15.17
N GLU A 151 -9.64 9.78 15.15
CA GLU A 151 -10.47 8.58 15.05
C GLU A 151 -10.32 7.92 13.67
N VAL A 152 -9.92 6.64 13.69
CA VAL A 152 -10.02 5.74 12.54
C VAL A 152 -11.48 5.34 12.35
N ILE A 153 -12.15 5.90 11.33
CA ILE A 153 -13.56 5.59 11.05
C ILE A 153 -13.75 4.39 10.10
N ASN A 154 -12.69 3.96 9.43
CA ASN A 154 -12.67 2.85 8.48
C ASN A 154 -11.60 1.81 8.86
N PRO A 155 -11.67 1.17 10.05
CA PRO A 155 -10.61 0.30 10.58
C PRO A 155 -10.40 -1.00 9.78
N ASN A 156 -11.35 -1.35 8.91
CA ASN A 156 -11.32 -2.57 8.13
C ASN A 156 -10.80 -2.36 6.70
N ILE A 157 -10.47 -1.11 6.32
CA ILE A 157 -9.87 -0.83 5.01
C ILE A 157 -8.39 -1.18 5.07
N THR A 158 -7.94 -1.99 4.12
CA THR A 158 -6.53 -2.34 3.91
C THR A 158 -6.13 -2.00 2.47
N LEU A 159 -4.84 -2.11 2.14
CA LEU A 159 -4.35 -1.89 0.77
C LEU A 159 -5.06 -2.79 -0.26
N LEU A 160 -5.51 -4.00 0.14
CA LEU A 160 -6.29 -4.88 -0.75
C LEU A 160 -7.63 -4.29 -1.19
N ASN A 161 -8.15 -3.31 -0.46
CA ASN A 161 -9.38 -2.63 -0.82
C ASN A 161 -9.15 -1.43 -1.74
N ILE A 162 -7.89 -1.09 -2.06
CA ILE A 162 -7.50 0.02 -2.93
C ILE A 162 -6.84 -0.59 -4.18
N PRO A 163 -7.60 -0.87 -5.25
CA PRO A 163 -7.17 -1.80 -6.31
C PRO A 163 -5.87 -1.46 -7.04
N ASP A 164 -5.47 -0.20 -7.04
CA ASP A 164 -4.32 0.38 -7.74
C ASP A 164 -3.24 0.92 -6.79
N VAL A 165 -3.24 0.46 -5.53
CA VAL A 165 -2.22 0.76 -4.52
C VAL A 165 -1.84 -0.54 -3.81
N ASP A 166 -0.55 -0.81 -3.74
CA ASP A 166 0.03 -1.94 -3.01
C ASP A 166 1.20 -1.50 -2.13
N SER A 167 1.82 -2.45 -1.42
CA SER A 167 2.96 -2.17 -0.53
C SER A 167 4.22 -1.67 -1.26
N GLY A 168 4.30 -1.83 -2.58
CA GLY A 168 5.38 -1.28 -3.40
C GLY A 168 5.09 0.14 -3.89
N THR A 169 3.85 0.61 -3.74
CA THR A 169 3.46 1.96 -4.11
C THR A 169 4.13 2.97 -3.17
N PHE A 170 4.78 3.98 -3.75
CA PHE A 170 5.36 5.07 -2.98
C PHE A 170 4.30 5.70 -2.06
N GLU A 171 4.62 5.83 -0.77
CA GLU A 171 3.72 6.39 0.26
C GLU A 171 2.38 5.62 0.43
N ALA A 172 2.38 4.29 0.20
CA ALA A 172 1.22 3.43 0.40
C ALA A 172 0.59 3.56 1.81
N ASP A 173 1.40 3.68 2.85
CA ASP A 173 0.93 3.85 4.24
C ASP A 173 0.19 5.18 4.43
N SER A 174 0.71 6.26 3.86
CA SER A 174 0.05 7.57 3.85
C SER A 174 -1.29 7.50 3.13
N ILE A 175 -1.36 6.84 1.98
CA ILE A 175 -2.61 6.62 1.24
C ILE A 175 -3.60 5.83 2.10
N LEU A 176 -3.17 4.71 2.69
CA LEU A 176 -4.00 3.88 3.55
C LEU A 176 -4.53 4.65 4.76
N GLN A 177 -3.70 5.49 5.40
CA GLN A 177 -4.11 6.34 6.52
C GLN A 177 -5.25 7.29 6.08
N MET A 178 -5.12 7.93 4.93
CA MET A 178 -6.14 8.84 4.40
C MET A 178 -7.48 8.15 4.12
N TYR A 179 -7.45 6.89 3.68
CA TYR A 179 -8.66 6.05 3.55
C TYR A 179 -9.22 5.61 4.90
N SER A 180 -8.35 5.22 5.83
CA SER A 180 -8.70 4.78 7.18
C SER A 180 -9.44 5.86 7.96
N TYR A 181 -9.09 7.13 7.74
CA TYR A 181 -9.78 8.28 8.31
C TYR A 181 -10.95 8.79 7.44
N GLY A 182 -11.18 8.21 6.27
CA GLY A 182 -12.26 8.61 5.36
C GLY A 182 -12.10 10.02 4.80
N ILE A 183 -10.86 10.49 4.66
CA ILE A 183 -10.51 11.80 4.12
C ILE A 183 -10.40 11.72 2.60
N MET A 184 -9.55 10.82 2.09
CA MET A 184 -9.51 10.44 0.68
C MET A 184 -10.21 9.10 0.51
N THR A 185 -10.94 8.95 -0.59
CA THR A 185 -11.85 7.80 -0.78
C THR A 185 -11.72 7.12 -2.14
N GLY A 186 -10.92 7.69 -3.06
CA GLY A 186 -10.85 7.22 -4.44
C GLY A 186 -12.12 7.46 -5.24
N ASP A 187 -12.27 6.69 -6.32
CA ASP A 187 -13.52 6.58 -7.08
C ASP A 187 -14.52 5.60 -6.43
N ASP A 188 -15.63 5.31 -7.12
CA ASP A 188 -16.67 4.38 -6.64
C ASP A 188 -16.15 2.94 -6.45
N ALA A 189 -15.03 2.58 -7.09
CA ALA A 189 -14.34 1.29 -6.94
C ALA A 189 -13.15 1.38 -5.99
N MET A 190 -13.05 2.46 -5.20
CA MET A 190 -11.96 2.76 -4.28
C MET A 190 -10.58 2.97 -4.91
N ARG A 191 -10.48 3.08 -6.25
CA ARG A 191 -9.20 3.35 -6.93
C ARG A 191 -8.67 4.73 -6.57
N PHE A 192 -7.39 4.80 -6.21
CA PHE A 192 -6.74 6.00 -5.73
C PHE A 192 -6.20 6.87 -6.87
N TYR A 193 -5.74 6.30 -7.97
CA TYR A 193 -5.03 6.92 -9.09
C TYR A 193 -3.73 7.65 -8.68
N PRO A 194 -2.70 6.93 -8.19
CA PRO A 194 -1.48 7.50 -7.60
C PRO A 194 -0.84 8.66 -8.40
N GLN A 195 -0.66 8.45 -9.70
CA GLN A 195 0.06 9.36 -10.60
C GLN A 195 -0.81 10.45 -11.23
N SER A 196 -2.13 10.44 -10.98
CA SER A 196 -3.01 11.47 -11.52
C SER A 196 -2.86 12.78 -10.75
N ASN A 197 -3.00 13.91 -11.44
CA ASN A 197 -3.07 15.22 -10.80
C ASN A 197 -4.38 15.37 -10.02
N ILE A 198 -4.35 16.18 -8.96
CA ILE A 198 -5.54 16.43 -8.13
C ILE A 198 -6.22 17.76 -8.51
N THR A 199 -7.55 17.73 -8.61
CA THR A 199 -8.36 18.90 -8.96
C THR A 199 -8.73 19.73 -7.74
N ARG A 200 -9.05 21.01 -7.96
CA ARG A 200 -9.49 21.94 -6.91
C ARG A 200 -10.80 21.50 -6.23
N ALA A 201 -11.70 20.84 -6.95
CA ALA A 201 -12.93 20.28 -6.37
C ALA A 201 -12.63 19.12 -5.39
N GLU A 202 -11.72 18.21 -5.76
CA GLU A 202 -11.28 17.11 -4.89
C GLU A 202 -10.57 17.64 -3.65
N VAL A 203 -9.69 18.63 -3.82
CA VAL A 203 -9.00 19.29 -2.71
C VAL A 203 -10.00 19.96 -1.76
N ALA A 204 -11.04 20.61 -2.26
CA ALA A 204 -12.08 21.20 -1.41
C ALA A 204 -12.80 20.14 -0.57
N ALA A 205 -13.07 18.96 -1.15
CA ALA A 205 -13.66 17.84 -0.42
C ALA A 205 -12.72 17.32 0.68
N ILE A 206 -11.44 17.14 0.36
CA ILE A 206 -10.43 16.66 1.30
C ILE A 206 -10.21 17.66 2.43
N ALA A 207 -9.97 18.94 2.12
CA ALA A 207 -9.75 19.99 3.10
C ALA A 207 -10.94 20.14 4.05
N SER A 208 -12.17 20.01 3.54
CA SER A 208 -13.38 20.06 4.38
C SER A 208 -13.47 18.86 5.33
N ARG A 209 -13.10 17.64 4.87
CA ARG A 209 -13.07 16.42 5.71
C ARG A 209 -11.97 16.45 6.76
N MET A 210 -10.87 17.12 6.47
CA MET A 210 -9.80 17.36 7.44
C MET A 210 -10.24 18.37 8.48
N ALA A 211 -10.85 19.48 8.08
CA ALA A 211 -11.30 20.51 9.03
C ALA A 211 -12.50 20.08 9.88
N VAL A 212 -13.41 19.27 9.33
CA VAL A 212 -14.68 18.90 9.97
C VAL A 212 -14.84 17.37 9.94
N PRO A 213 -14.49 16.66 11.04
CA PRO A 213 -14.51 15.21 11.07
C PRO A 213 -15.84 14.56 10.70
N SER A 214 -16.97 15.20 10.98
CA SER A 214 -18.30 14.70 10.60
C SER A 214 -18.56 14.66 9.08
N LEU A 215 -17.71 15.28 8.27
CA LEU A 215 -17.76 15.21 6.80
C LEU A 215 -16.98 14.03 6.22
N ARG A 216 -16.14 13.37 7.03
CA ARG A 216 -15.37 12.17 6.63
C ARG A 216 -16.31 11.05 6.22
N LYS A 217 -15.84 10.19 5.32
CA LYS A 217 -16.66 9.18 4.66
C LYS A 217 -16.39 7.79 5.23
N LYS A 218 -17.47 7.13 5.67
CA LYS A 218 -17.44 5.69 5.91
C LYS A 218 -17.34 4.94 4.59
N LEU A 219 -16.40 4.02 4.51
CA LEU A 219 -16.14 3.18 3.36
C LEU A 219 -16.61 1.77 3.65
N THR A 220 -17.23 1.14 2.66
CA THR A 220 -17.54 -0.29 2.69
C THR A 220 -16.58 -0.95 1.69
N PRO A 221 -15.71 -1.86 2.15
CA PRO A 221 -14.83 -2.58 1.26
C PRO A 221 -15.66 -3.27 0.16
N VAL A 222 -15.32 -3.02 -1.10
CA VAL A 222 -16.05 -3.59 -2.24
C VAL A 222 -15.89 -5.11 -2.32
N ASN A 223 -14.81 -5.63 -1.72
CA ASN A 223 -14.53 -7.05 -1.55
C ASN A 223 -14.44 -7.37 -0.07
N ASN A 224 -15.22 -8.36 0.41
CA ASN A 224 -14.99 -8.94 1.73
C ASN A 224 -13.53 -9.37 1.81
N THR A 225 -12.74 -8.75 2.68
CA THR A 225 -11.36 -9.12 2.93
C THR A 225 -11.36 -10.51 3.54
N ILE A 226 -11.19 -11.53 2.70
CA ILE A 226 -11.00 -12.91 3.13
C ILE A 226 -9.71 -12.91 3.97
N ALA A 227 -9.86 -13.26 5.26
CA ALA A 227 -8.78 -13.23 6.24
C ALA A 227 -7.67 -14.23 5.88
N GLU A 228 -8.06 -15.37 5.30
CA GLU A 228 -7.14 -16.37 4.78
C GLU A 228 -7.82 -17.20 3.69
N LYS A 229 -7.03 -17.70 2.75
CA LYS A 229 -7.45 -18.63 1.71
C LYS A 229 -6.41 -19.73 1.62
N HIS A 230 -6.85 -20.98 1.67
CA HIS A 230 -6.00 -22.15 1.49
C HIS A 230 -6.56 -23.03 0.39
N VAL A 231 -5.89 -23.05 -0.76
CA VAL A 231 -6.27 -23.81 -1.94
C VAL A 231 -5.68 -25.21 -1.79
N ASN A 232 -6.44 -26.12 -1.15
CA ASN A 232 -6.02 -27.46 -0.74
C ASN A 232 -6.75 -28.59 -1.51
N ARG A 233 -6.12 -29.77 -1.55
CA ARG A 233 -6.78 -31.03 -1.90
C ARG A 233 -6.94 -31.91 -0.66
N ASN A 234 -7.80 -32.92 -0.76
CA ASN A 234 -7.98 -33.96 0.26
C ASN A 234 -6.92 -35.08 0.19
N TYR A 235 -5.90 -34.90 -0.64
CA TYR A 235 -4.77 -35.82 -0.81
C TYR A 235 -3.47 -35.02 -0.86
N GLU A 236 -2.35 -35.71 -0.64
CA GLU A 236 -1.04 -35.09 -0.59
C GLU A 236 -0.48 -34.84 -2.00
N TRP A 237 -0.06 -33.59 -2.24
CA TRP A 237 0.41 -33.16 -3.55
C TRP A 237 1.71 -32.36 -3.52
N PHE A 238 2.31 -32.16 -2.35
CA PHE A 238 3.67 -31.62 -2.23
C PHE A 238 4.72 -32.61 -2.78
N VAL A 239 5.78 -32.07 -3.38
CA VAL A 239 6.90 -32.86 -3.92
C VAL A 239 8.21 -32.20 -3.51
N ASP A 240 9.00 -32.89 -2.68
CA ASP A 240 10.30 -32.40 -2.25
C ASP A 240 11.36 -32.68 -3.33
N GLN A 241 12.04 -31.64 -3.83
CA GLN A 241 13.13 -31.80 -4.79
C GLN A 241 14.32 -32.54 -4.19
N ASN A 242 14.54 -32.45 -2.87
CA ASN A 242 15.70 -33.05 -2.22
C ASN A 242 15.66 -34.59 -2.23
N GLN A 243 14.51 -35.17 -2.60
CA GLN A 243 14.30 -36.62 -2.71
C GLN A 243 14.04 -37.09 -4.15
N SER A 244 14.39 -36.27 -5.14
CA SER A 244 14.08 -36.51 -6.55
C SER A 244 15.20 -37.18 -7.35
N GLY A 245 16.21 -37.78 -6.70
CA GLY A 245 17.27 -38.53 -7.38
C GLY A 245 18.54 -37.70 -7.63
N PRO A 246 19.35 -38.05 -8.67
CA PRO A 246 20.69 -37.51 -8.86
C PRO A 246 20.73 -35.99 -9.15
N TYR A 247 19.61 -35.40 -9.62
CA TYR A 247 19.48 -33.98 -9.94
C TYR A 247 18.72 -33.18 -8.87
N SER A 248 18.64 -33.68 -7.64
CA SER A 248 17.85 -33.09 -6.55
C SER A 248 18.11 -31.59 -6.32
N TYR A 249 19.34 -31.13 -6.51
CA TYR A 249 19.76 -29.74 -6.31
C TYR A 249 19.30 -28.76 -7.41
N GLU A 250 18.86 -29.26 -8.57
CA GLU A 250 18.39 -28.47 -9.72
C GLU A 250 16.92 -28.77 -10.07
N ASN A 251 16.22 -29.53 -9.23
CA ASN A 251 14.90 -30.09 -9.56
C ASN A 251 13.70 -29.24 -9.13
N CYS A 252 13.86 -27.95 -8.82
CA CYS A 252 12.74 -27.08 -8.47
C CYS A 252 11.65 -27.06 -9.57
N GLY A 253 12.03 -26.89 -10.84
CA GLY A 253 11.12 -26.92 -12.00
C GLY A 253 10.36 -28.25 -12.16
N PRO A 254 11.04 -29.40 -12.27
CA PRO A 254 10.40 -30.72 -12.30
C PRO A 254 9.48 -30.98 -11.09
N SER A 255 9.90 -30.57 -9.89
CA SER A 255 9.11 -30.76 -8.66
C SER A 255 7.82 -29.95 -8.67
N VAL A 256 7.86 -28.64 -8.96
CA VAL A 256 6.63 -27.84 -9.06
C VAL A 256 5.72 -28.34 -10.19
N THR A 257 6.30 -28.82 -11.30
CA THR A 257 5.51 -29.38 -12.41
C THR A 257 4.79 -30.66 -11.98
N SER A 258 5.48 -31.54 -11.23
CA SER A 258 4.86 -32.72 -10.62
C SER A 258 3.71 -32.35 -9.67
N MET A 259 3.91 -31.31 -8.84
CA MET A 259 2.85 -30.79 -7.96
C MET A 259 1.66 -30.24 -8.75
N ILE A 260 1.88 -29.51 -9.84
CA ILE A 260 0.81 -29.00 -10.72
C ILE A 260 0.00 -30.15 -11.31
N LEU A 261 0.65 -31.20 -11.82
CA LEU A 261 -0.07 -32.36 -12.37
C LEU A 261 -0.91 -33.06 -11.30
N LYS A 262 -0.34 -33.29 -10.10
CA LYS A 262 -1.05 -33.85 -8.95
C LYS A 262 -2.22 -32.97 -8.48
N TRP A 263 -2.07 -31.65 -8.56
CA TRP A 263 -3.11 -30.72 -8.15
C TRP A 263 -4.42 -30.93 -8.92
N PHE A 264 -4.37 -31.35 -10.19
CA PHE A 264 -5.58 -31.66 -10.96
C PHE A 264 -6.14 -33.06 -10.68
N SER A 265 -5.29 -34.03 -10.39
CA SER A 265 -5.71 -35.40 -10.04
C SER A 265 -4.63 -36.13 -9.25
N GLU A 266 -5.03 -36.80 -8.16
CA GLU A 266 -4.14 -37.71 -7.41
C GLU A 266 -3.53 -38.79 -8.31
N ALA A 267 -4.23 -39.20 -9.36
CA ALA A 267 -3.75 -40.19 -10.32
C ALA A 267 -2.61 -39.67 -11.22
N ASN A 268 -2.48 -38.36 -11.38
CA ASN A 268 -1.42 -37.72 -12.18
C ASN A 268 -0.10 -37.60 -11.37
N ASN A 269 0.32 -38.69 -10.76
CA ASN A 269 1.49 -38.78 -9.89
C ASN A 269 2.79 -39.03 -10.68
N VAL A 270 3.10 -38.13 -11.61
CA VAL A 270 4.36 -38.20 -12.38
C VAL A 270 5.49 -37.64 -11.53
N SER A 271 6.53 -38.42 -11.25
CA SER A 271 7.62 -37.98 -10.37
C SER A 271 8.48 -36.87 -11.01
N ALA A 272 9.09 -36.03 -10.18
CA ALA A 272 10.05 -35.02 -10.62
C ALA A 272 11.19 -35.64 -11.46
N GLU A 273 11.68 -36.82 -11.08
CA GLU A 273 12.75 -37.51 -11.82
C GLU A 273 12.29 -38.04 -13.18
N THR A 274 11.03 -38.48 -13.28
CA THR A 274 10.42 -38.87 -14.55
C THR A 274 10.32 -37.67 -15.49
N LEU A 275 9.85 -36.52 -14.99
CA LEU A 275 9.77 -35.29 -15.76
C LEU A 275 11.16 -34.79 -16.18
N ARG A 276 12.14 -34.83 -15.26
CA ARG A 276 13.55 -34.53 -15.55
C ARG A 276 14.09 -35.38 -16.69
N SER A 277 13.88 -36.69 -16.61
CA SER A 277 14.34 -37.65 -17.64
C SER A 277 13.69 -37.42 -19.00
N TRP A 278 12.47 -36.88 -19.03
CA TRP A 278 11.77 -36.57 -20.27
C TRP A 278 12.28 -35.28 -20.92
N ILE A 279 12.39 -34.18 -20.18
CA ILE A 279 12.65 -32.86 -20.76
C ILE A 279 14.15 -32.54 -20.84
N ARG A 280 14.91 -32.81 -19.76
CA ARG A 280 16.36 -32.53 -19.68
C ARG A 280 17.11 -33.71 -19.03
N PRO A 281 17.24 -34.85 -19.73
CA PRO A 281 17.82 -36.07 -19.17
C PRO A 281 19.28 -35.95 -18.73
N ASN A 282 20.00 -34.95 -19.23
CA ASN A 282 21.41 -34.73 -18.92
C ASN A 282 21.65 -33.69 -17.79
N GLY A 283 20.59 -33.21 -17.13
CA GLY A 283 20.68 -32.19 -16.06
C GLY A 283 20.51 -30.75 -16.56
N GLY A 284 20.78 -29.78 -15.68
CA GLY A 284 20.72 -28.34 -15.96
C GLY A 284 19.43 -27.64 -15.49
N TRP A 285 19.39 -26.32 -15.64
CA TRP A 285 18.25 -25.51 -15.25
C TRP A 285 17.02 -25.83 -16.10
N TRP A 286 15.86 -25.84 -15.46
CA TRP A 286 14.57 -25.80 -16.14
C TRP A 286 14.15 -24.35 -16.34
N PHE A 287 13.51 -24.09 -17.48
CA PHE A 287 12.93 -22.80 -17.82
C PHE A 287 11.41 -22.87 -17.79
N THR A 288 10.78 -21.70 -17.85
CA THR A 288 9.32 -21.56 -17.95
C THR A 288 8.75 -22.34 -19.13
N ASP A 289 9.42 -22.31 -20.28
CA ASP A 289 9.01 -23.03 -21.50
C ASP A 289 9.02 -24.55 -21.31
N ASP A 290 9.91 -25.08 -20.45
CA ASP A 290 9.95 -26.51 -20.12
C ASP A 290 8.69 -26.90 -19.32
N ILE A 291 8.23 -26.03 -18.41
CA ILE A 291 7.01 -26.24 -17.62
C ILE A 291 5.76 -26.08 -18.50
N GLU A 292 5.70 -25.02 -19.32
CA GLU A 292 4.63 -24.79 -20.30
C GLU A 292 4.45 -26.02 -21.21
N SER A 293 5.55 -26.57 -21.76
CA SER A 293 5.49 -27.76 -22.61
C SER A 293 4.87 -28.98 -21.92
N VAL A 294 5.12 -29.16 -20.62
CA VAL A 294 4.51 -30.25 -19.84
C VAL A 294 3.05 -29.95 -19.56
N MET A 295 2.72 -28.73 -19.13
CA MET A 295 1.34 -28.32 -18.88
C MET A 295 0.47 -28.51 -20.13
N ASP A 296 0.95 -28.09 -21.30
CA ASP A 296 0.27 -28.27 -22.58
C ASP A 296 0.05 -29.76 -22.93
N SER A 297 1.08 -30.59 -22.74
CA SER A 297 1.01 -32.03 -23.01
C SER A 297 -0.04 -32.74 -22.13
N TYR A 298 -0.23 -32.24 -20.90
CA TYR A 298 -1.23 -32.75 -19.96
C TYR A 298 -2.54 -31.97 -19.98
N GLN A 299 -2.70 -31.00 -20.90
CA GLN A 299 -3.88 -30.14 -21.03
C GLN A 299 -4.25 -29.43 -19.71
N VAL A 300 -3.24 -29.03 -18.96
CA VAL A 300 -3.42 -28.22 -17.75
C VAL A 300 -3.91 -26.83 -18.16
N PRO A 301 -5.07 -26.35 -17.67
CA PRO A 301 -5.51 -24.99 -17.92
C PRO A 301 -4.65 -24.00 -17.13
N TYR A 302 -4.01 -23.08 -17.85
CA TYR A 302 -3.25 -21.99 -17.24
C TYR A 302 -3.32 -20.72 -18.08
N ASP A 303 -3.14 -19.57 -17.42
CA ASP A 303 -2.91 -18.27 -18.05
C ASP A 303 -1.60 -17.68 -17.56
N ARG A 304 -0.74 -17.22 -18.49
CA ARG A 304 0.46 -16.43 -18.14
C ARG A 304 0.09 -14.95 -18.07
N LYS A 305 0.40 -14.29 -16.95
CA LYS A 305 0.03 -12.88 -16.69
C LYS A 305 1.23 -12.10 -16.17
N ASN A 306 1.25 -10.79 -16.44
CA ASN A 306 2.18 -9.87 -15.78
C ASN A 306 1.85 -9.83 -14.29
N PHE A 307 2.88 -9.83 -13.45
CA PHE A 307 2.72 -9.64 -12.02
C PHE A 307 2.93 -8.15 -11.71
N ASP A 308 1.87 -7.36 -11.79
CA ASP A 308 1.92 -5.91 -11.60
C ASP A 308 1.48 -5.48 -10.18
N ALA A 309 0.67 -6.30 -9.50
CA ALA A 309 0.19 -6.01 -8.15
C ALA A 309 -0.13 -7.27 -7.35
N ILE A 310 0.12 -7.25 -6.04
CA ILE A 310 -0.17 -8.35 -5.10
C ILE A 310 -1.65 -8.79 -5.14
N SER A 311 -2.56 -7.84 -5.38
CA SER A 311 -4.00 -8.07 -5.48
C SER A 311 -4.38 -9.07 -6.58
N GLN A 312 -3.60 -9.15 -7.67
CA GLN A 312 -3.84 -10.09 -8.78
C GLN A 312 -3.70 -11.55 -8.34
N LEU A 313 -2.73 -11.85 -7.48
CA LEU A 313 -2.51 -13.20 -6.96
C LEU A 313 -3.59 -13.56 -5.94
N VAL A 314 -3.95 -12.62 -5.08
CA VAL A 314 -5.06 -12.77 -4.13
C VAL A 314 -6.38 -13.05 -4.86
N GLU A 315 -6.68 -12.32 -5.94
CA GLU A 315 -7.87 -12.56 -6.76
C GLU A 315 -7.87 -13.96 -7.39
N SER A 316 -6.72 -14.41 -7.89
CA SER A 316 -6.54 -15.74 -8.47
C SER A 316 -6.78 -16.85 -7.43
N LEU A 317 -6.19 -16.72 -6.24
CA LEU A 317 -6.37 -17.67 -5.13
C LEU A 317 -7.82 -17.71 -4.66
N ASN A 318 -8.52 -16.58 -4.64
CA ASN A 318 -9.93 -16.50 -4.28
C ASN A 318 -10.86 -17.25 -5.27
N LYS A 319 -10.39 -17.49 -6.50
CA LYS A 319 -11.06 -18.33 -7.50
C LYS A 319 -10.67 -19.81 -7.41
N ASP A 320 -10.06 -20.25 -6.32
CA ASP A 320 -9.58 -21.64 -6.10
C ASP A 320 -8.52 -22.10 -7.10
N ARG A 321 -7.72 -21.15 -7.61
CA ARG A 321 -6.59 -21.41 -8.51
C ARG A 321 -5.28 -21.42 -7.73
N ILE A 322 -4.30 -22.20 -8.17
CA ILE A 322 -2.92 -22.13 -7.65
C ILE A 322 -2.08 -21.26 -8.59
N ILE A 323 -0.96 -20.76 -8.08
CA ILE A 323 -0.10 -19.85 -8.84
C ILE A 323 1.31 -20.41 -8.88
N LEU A 324 1.93 -20.40 -10.06
CA LEU A 324 3.35 -20.70 -10.21
C LEU A 324 4.11 -19.40 -10.51
N VAL A 325 5.18 -19.16 -9.77
CA VAL A 325 6.12 -18.05 -9.99
C VAL A 325 7.53 -18.57 -10.21
N CYS A 326 8.32 -17.85 -11.01
CA CYS A 326 9.77 -18.00 -11.10
C CYS A 326 10.38 -16.72 -10.56
N LEU A 327 11.18 -16.81 -9.50
CA LEU A 327 11.65 -15.65 -8.75
C LEU A 327 13.11 -15.77 -8.34
N ASP A 328 13.69 -14.67 -7.90
CA ASP A 328 15.01 -14.70 -7.27
C ASP A 328 14.92 -15.03 -5.78
N GLY A 329 15.40 -16.23 -5.44
CA GLY A 329 15.36 -16.76 -4.08
C GLY A 329 16.07 -15.86 -3.06
N TYR A 330 17.05 -15.06 -3.49
CA TYR A 330 17.75 -14.08 -2.65
C TYR A 330 16.80 -13.18 -1.84
N TYR A 331 15.68 -12.78 -2.44
CA TYR A 331 14.73 -11.87 -1.81
C TYR A 331 13.73 -12.58 -0.87
N LEU A 332 13.68 -13.91 -0.87
CA LEU A 332 12.76 -14.69 -0.02
C LEU A 332 13.33 -15.01 1.37
N SER A 333 14.62 -15.30 1.48
CA SER A 333 15.27 -15.66 2.75
C SER A 333 16.79 -15.55 2.68
N ASP A 334 17.42 -15.37 3.85
CA ASP A 334 18.88 -15.29 4.01
C ASP A 334 19.65 -16.55 3.57
N ASP A 335 18.94 -17.67 3.38
CA ASP A 335 19.53 -18.94 2.90
C ASP A 335 20.03 -18.86 1.44
N TYR A 336 19.48 -17.93 0.64
CA TYR A 336 19.91 -17.72 -0.73
C TYR A 336 21.04 -16.70 -0.75
N THR A 337 22.22 -17.14 -1.17
CA THR A 337 23.45 -16.35 -1.08
C THR A 337 23.86 -15.64 -2.38
N SER A 338 23.11 -15.84 -3.47
CA SER A 338 23.40 -15.30 -4.79
C SER A 338 22.19 -14.56 -5.38
N VAL A 339 22.39 -13.30 -5.74
CA VAL A 339 21.44 -12.51 -6.55
C VAL A 339 21.41 -13.03 -7.99
N GLY A 340 20.25 -13.02 -8.61
CA GLY A 340 20.04 -13.50 -9.97
C GLY A 340 19.90 -15.02 -10.06
N SER A 341 19.22 -15.64 -9.10
CA SER A 341 18.87 -17.07 -9.14
C SER A 341 17.45 -17.29 -9.68
N GLY A 342 17.20 -18.38 -10.42
CA GLY A 342 15.85 -18.73 -10.86
C GLY A 342 15.27 -19.85 -10.02
N HIS A 343 14.26 -19.55 -9.20
CA HIS A 343 13.62 -20.54 -8.34
C HIS A 343 12.12 -20.60 -8.56
N PHE A 344 11.59 -21.82 -8.72
CA PHE A 344 10.16 -22.03 -8.91
C PHE A 344 9.46 -22.35 -7.59
N VAL A 345 8.34 -21.66 -7.35
CA VAL A 345 7.52 -21.83 -6.15
C VAL A 345 6.04 -21.86 -6.55
N ILE A 346 5.25 -22.72 -5.90
CA ILE A 346 3.80 -22.70 -6.00
C ILE A 346 3.23 -21.89 -4.83
N ILE A 347 2.40 -20.90 -5.13
CA ILE A 347 1.58 -20.21 -4.15
C ILE A 347 0.19 -20.86 -4.16
N LYS A 348 -0.24 -21.34 -2.99
CA LYS A 348 -1.47 -22.13 -2.81
C LYS A 348 -2.40 -21.55 -1.75
N GLY A 349 -2.14 -20.32 -1.32
CA GLY A 349 -2.96 -19.65 -0.33
C GLY A 349 -2.36 -18.36 0.15
N TYR A 350 -3.04 -17.71 1.08
CA TYR A 350 -2.54 -16.55 1.78
C TYR A 350 -3.22 -16.39 3.14
N VAL A 351 -2.54 -15.72 4.05
CA VAL A 351 -3.12 -15.11 5.25
C VAL A 351 -3.02 -13.60 5.12
N ASN A 352 -4.02 -12.89 5.63
CA ASN A 352 -4.10 -11.44 5.66
C ASN A 352 -4.36 -10.99 7.10
N GLN A 353 -3.32 -10.46 7.74
CA GLN A 353 -3.40 -9.91 9.09
C GLN A 353 -3.33 -8.39 9.00
N ASN A 354 -4.50 -7.74 9.03
CA ASN A 354 -4.64 -6.28 9.01
C ASN A 354 -3.93 -5.60 7.81
N GLY A 355 -4.00 -6.21 6.62
CA GLY A 355 -3.38 -5.67 5.40
C GLY A 355 -1.96 -6.19 5.13
N VAL A 356 -1.35 -6.89 6.08
CA VAL A 356 -0.09 -7.61 5.86
C VAL A 356 -0.42 -9.00 5.33
N ILE A 357 -0.02 -9.26 4.09
CA ILE A 357 -0.28 -10.53 3.40
C ILE A 357 0.97 -11.39 3.44
N SER A 358 0.79 -12.65 3.80
CA SER A 358 1.80 -13.68 3.59
C SER A 358 1.22 -14.77 2.71
N PHE A 359 1.92 -15.10 1.63
CA PHE A 359 1.54 -16.18 0.74
C PHE A 359 1.94 -17.53 1.33
N GLU A 360 0.97 -18.43 1.41
CA GLU A 360 1.20 -19.85 1.71
C GLU A 360 1.74 -20.53 0.46
N THR A 361 2.90 -21.18 0.59
CA THR A 361 3.64 -21.72 -0.54
C THR A 361 4.03 -23.18 -0.37
N TYR A 362 4.09 -23.87 -1.50
CA TYR A 362 4.88 -25.07 -1.69
C TYR A 362 6.17 -24.68 -2.38
N ASN A 363 7.23 -24.56 -1.57
CA ASN A 363 8.58 -24.40 -2.06
C ASN A 363 9.23 -25.81 -2.10
N PRO A 364 9.64 -26.30 -3.29
CA PRO A 364 10.12 -27.65 -3.46
C PRO A 364 11.40 -27.97 -2.67
N ASP A 365 12.12 -26.97 -2.15
CA ASP A 365 13.30 -27.13 -1.28
C ASP A 365 12.90 -27.39 0.18
N SER A 366 12.22 -28.52 0.41
CA SER A 366 11.78 -29.01 1.73
C SER A 366 10.90 -28.04 2.57
N ARG A 367 10.29 -27.03 1.96
CA ARG A 367 9.46 -26.01 2.62
C ARG A 367 7.99 -26.16 2.20
N LYS A 368 7.30 -27.10 2.85
CA LYS A 368 5.85 -27.34 2.70
C LYS A 368 5.05 -26.36 3.58
N ASP A 369 3.94 -25.85 3.03
CA ASP A 369 3.02 -24.90 3.69
C ASP A 369 3.77 -23.70 4.32
N TYR A 370 4.81 -23.22 3.63
CA TYR A 370 5.67 -22.16 4.14
C TYR A 370 5.14 -20.78 3.75
N TYR A 371 5.25 -19.81 4.65
CA TYR A 371 4.71 -18.46 4.44
C TYR A 371 5.81 -17.47 4.09
N TYR A 372 5.68 -16.83 2.93
CA TYR A 372 6.52 -15.71 2.54
C TYR A 372 5.72 -14.40 2.56
N PRO A 373 6.26 -13.29 3.10
CA PRO A 373 5.65 -11.97 2.95
C PRO A 373 5.39 -11.64 1.47
N ALA A 374 4.19 -11.17 1.15
CA ALA A 374 3.76 -10.96 -0.24
C ALA A 374 4.57 -9.89 -0.97
N ASP A 375 5.03 -8.87 -0.25
CA ASP A 375 5.93 -7.82 -0.74
C ASP A 375 7.30 -8.39 -1.14
N LYS A 376 7.84 -9.34 -0.38
CA LYS A 376 9.07 -10.06 -0.73
C LYS A 376 8.89 -10.92 -1.97
N VAL A 377 7.79 -11.65 -2.07
CA VAL A 377 7.48 -12.46 -3.26
C VAL A 377 7.33 -11.57 -4.49
N PHE A 378 6.60 -10.45 -4.37
CA PHE A 378 6.45 -9.48 -5.44
C PHE A 378 7.81 -8.95 -5.88
N LYS A 379 8.63 -8.48 -4.92
CA LYS A 379 9.98 -7.97 -5.21
C LYS A 379 10.87 -9.02 -5.89
N ALA A 380 10.85 -10.26 -5.40
CA ALA A 380 11.62 -11.36 -5.95
C ALA A 380 11.25 -11.67 -7.40
N CYS A 381 9.96 -11.56 -7.75
CA CYS A 381 9.50 -11.72 -9.13
C CYS A 381 9.91 -10.51 -9.99
N GLN A 382 9.75 -9.28 -9.50
CA GLN A 382 10.12 -8.07 -10.25
C GLN A 382 11.60 -8.04 -10.66
N GLU A 383 12.49 -8.52 -9.79
CA GLU A 383 13.95 -8.55 -10.05
C GLU A 383 14.37 -9.70 -10.98
N TRP A 384 13.57 -10.75 -11.09
CA TRP A 384 13.91 -11.94 -11.87
C TRP A 384 13.05 -12.10 -13.12
N TRP A 385 11.76 -12.34 -12.92
CA TRP A 385 10.80 -12.59 -13.98
C TRP A 385 9.42 -12.09 -13.55
N PRO A 386 8.94 -10.93 -14.06
CA PRO A 386 7.75 -10.23 -13.57
C PRO A 386 6.45 -10.84 -14.11
N TYR A 387 6.37 -12.17 -14.13
CA TYR A 387 5.22 -12.92 -14.63
C TYR A 387 4.84 -14.02 -13.64
N TYR A 388 3.59 -14.42 -13.68
CA TYR A 388 3.08 -15.58 -12.96
C TYR A 388 2.18 -16.41 -13.87
N TYR A 389 2.03 -17.67 -13.53
CA TYR A 389 1.02 -18.54 -14.11
C TYR A 389 -0.13 -18.70 -13.13
N GLU A 390 -1.32 -18.37 -13.59
CA GLU A 390 -2.57 -18.70 -12.90
C GLU A 390 -3.03 -20.07 -13.40
N ILE A 391 -3.15 -21.06 -12.51
CA ILE A 391 -3.39 -22.45 -12.87
C ILE A 391 -4.69 -22.95 -12.21
N GLY A 392 -5.65 -23.36 -13.03
CA GLY A 392 -6.96 -23.82 -12.58
C GLY A 392 -8.07 -23.53 -13.60
N TYR A 393 -9.28 -23.99 -13.31
CA TYR A 393 -10.45 -23.81 -14.17
C TYR A 393 -11.09 -22.42 -14.03
#